data_AF-A0A931EEU6-F1
#
_entry.id   AF-A0A931EEU6-F1
#
_cell.length_a   1.000
_cell.length_b   1.000
_cell.length_c   1.000
_cell.angle_alpha   90.00
_cell.angle_beta   90.00
_cell.angle_gamma   90.00
#
_symmetry.space_group_name_H-M   'P 1'
#
loop_
_entity.id
_entity.type
_entity.pdbx_description
1 polymer ?
#
loop_
_entity_poly.entity_id
_entity_poly.type
_entity_poly.pdbx_seq_one_letter_code
_entity_poly.pdbx_strand_id
1 'polypeptide(L)'
;MRLKSGGEIGMTICPGKHEVGALSGKWGASSVVILMELEELTRLKVKTIGAAVQRAGMDWHFLPIKDVSVPDQHFEDLSTSSDHALRCALMDGK
;
A
#
# COMPACT_ATOMS: atom_id res chain seq x y z
N MET A 1 -8.48 -10.85 -0.95
CA MET A 1 -9.91 -10.56 -1.10
C MET A 1 -10.19 -10.25 -2.56
N ARG A 2 -11.18 -10.90 -3.20
CA ARG A 2 -11.49 -10.67 -4.61
C ARG A 2 -12.72 -9.78 -4.76
N LEU A 3 -12.64 -8.76 -5.60
CA LEU A 3 -13.73 -7.84 -5.91
C LEU A 3 -14.63 -8.40 -7.02
N LYS A 4 -15.88 -7.93 -7.09
CA LYS A 4 -16.80 -8.28 -8.18
C LYS A 4 -16.28 -7.86 -9.58
N SER A 5 -15.44 -6.83 -9.62
CA SER A 5 -14.74 -6.38 -10.84
C SER A 5 -13.62 -7.33 -11.29
N GLY A 6 -13.28 -8.34 -10.50
CA GLY A 6 -12.24 -9.31 -10.82
C GLY A 6 -10.89 -9.04 -10.15
N GLY A 7 -10.66 -7.83 -9.62
CA GLY A 7 -9.40 -7.44 -8.97
C GLY A 7 -9.20 -8.09 -7.61
N GLU A 8 -7.96 -8.26 -7.18
CA GLU A 8 -7.61 -8.93 -5.94
C GLU A 8 -6.82 -8.01 -5.00
N ILE A 9 -7.37 -7.80 -3.81
CA ILE A 9 -6.72 -7.03 -2.74
C ILE A 9 -5.98 -7.99 -1.82
N GLY A 10 -4.68 -7.77 -1.71
CA GLY A 10 -3.83 -8.38 -0.71
C GLY A 10 -3.47 -7.43 0.42
N MET A 11 -3.41 -7.96 1.64
CA MET A 11 -2.93 -7.22 2.79
C MET A 11 -1.78 -7.99 3.39
N THR A 12 -0.69 -7.29 3.67
CA THR A 12 0.47 -7.85 4.35
C THR A 12 1.03 -6.81 5.32
N ILE A 13 1.74 -7.30 6.32
CA ILE A 13 2.51 -6.47 7.23
C ILE A 13 3.62 -5.80 6.41
N CYS A 14 3.98 -4.55 6.73
CA CYS A 14 5.01 -3.80 6.00
C CYS A 14 6.28 -4.66 5.80
N PRO A 15 6.68 -4.93 4.54
CA PRO A 15 7.85 -5.74 4.23
C PRO A 15 9.10 -5.15 4.86
N GLY A 16 9.83 -5.97 5.64
CA GLY A 16 11.01 -5.52 6.40
C GLY A 16 10.77 -5.26 7.88
N LYS A 17 9.51 -5.31 8.36
CA LYS A 17 9.27 -5.57 9.79
C LYS A 17 9.83 -6.95 10.15
N HIS A 18 10.72 -7.01 11.12
CA HIS A 18 11.23 -8.26 11.68
C HIS A 18 10.15 -8.91 12.56
N GLU A 19 9.10 -9.44 11.93
CA GLU A 19 8.07 -10.24 12.61
C GLU A 19 8.14 -11.69 12.12
N VAL A 20 8.29 -12.61 13.08
CA VAL A 20 8.36 -14.05 12.81
C VAL A 20 6.99 -14.49 12.29
N GLY A 21 6.92 -14.92 11.03
CA GLY A 21 5.69 -15.42 10.40
C GLY A 21 4.97 -14.46 9.44
N ALA A 22 5.56 -13.31 9.10
CA ALA A 22 4.96 -12.40 8.11
C ALA A 22 4.88 -13.06 6.71
N LEU A 23 3.65 -13.21 6.21
CA LEU A 23 3.36 -13.72 4.87
C LEU A 23 3.65 -12.63 3.82
N SER A 24 4.91 -12.48 3.40
CA SER A 24 5.29 -11.69 2.22
C SER A 24 5.43 -12.61 0.99
N GLY A 25 4.28 -13.03 0.43
CA GLY A 25 4.27 -13.85 -0.79
C GLY A 25 4.64 -13.06 -2.05
N LYS A 26 4.83 -13.75 -3.19
CA LYS A 26 4.82 -13.14 -4.53
C LYS A 26 3.37 -13.12 -5.04
N TRP A 27 2.67 -12.00 -4.89
CA TRP A 27 1.24 -11.90 -5.20
C TRP A 27 1.01 -11.46 -6.66
N GLY A 28 2.04 -11.02 -7.37
CA GLY A 28 1.88 -10.43 -8.70
C GLY A 28 1.12 -9.10 -8.68
N ALA A 29 1.18 -8.37 -7.55
CA ALA A 29 0.49 -7.09 -7.41
C ALA A 29 0.95 -6.09 -8.49
N SER A 30 -0.01 -5.35 -9.02
CA SER A 30 0.21 -4.25 -9.96
C SER A 30 0.38 -2.91 -9.24
N SER A 31 -0.22 -2.77 -8.04
CA SER A 31 -0.17 -1.55 -7.23
C SER A 31 0.04 -1.89 -5.75
N VAL A 32 0.71 -1.00 -5.01
CA VAL A 32 0.98 -1.11 -3.57
C VAL A 32 0.53 0.16 -2.86
N VAL A 33 -0.28 0.00 -1.83
CA VAL A 33 -0.71 1.08 -0.93
C VAL A 33 0.00 0.91 0.40
N ILE A 34 0.66 1.97 0.89
CA ILE A 34 1.20 2.02 2.26
C ILE A 34 0.41 3.04 3.08
N LEU A 35 -0.05 2.55 4.23
CA LEU A 35 -0.81 3.32 5.21
C LEU A 35 0.03 3.80 6.38
N MET A 36 1.32 3.45 6.44
CA MET A 36 2.21 3.83 7.54
C MET A 36 2.80 5.22 7.31
N GLU A 37 3.01 5.97 8.39
CA GLU A 37 3.64 7.29 8.31
C GLU A 37 5.12 7.18 7.95
N LEU A 38 5.68 8.24 7.34
CA LEU A 38 7.09 8.26 6.93
C LEU A 38 8.05 8.09 8.11
N GLU A 39 7.67 8.63 9.27
CA GLU A 39 8.43 8.51 10.52
C GLU A 39 8.47 7.05 10.99
N GLU A 40 7.36 6.33 10.87
CA GLU A 40 7.30 4.89 11.20
C GLU A 40 8.13 4.05 10.25
N LEU A 41 8.05 4.32 8.94
CA LEU A 41 8.90 3.66 7.94
C LEU A 41 10.39 3.92 8.20
N THR A 42 10.72 5.13 8.65
CA THR A 42 12.09 5.52 9.01
C THR A 42 12.54 4.78 10.28
N ARG A 43 11.70 4.74 11.32
CA ARG A 43 11.94 4.00 12.57
C ARG A 43 12.16 2.50 12.30
N LEU A 44 11.45 1.94 11.34
CA LEU A 44 11.55 0.55 10.91
C LEU A 44 12.62 0.29 9.85
N LYS A 45 13.38 1.32 9.45
CA LYS A 45 14.46 1.25 8.45
C LYS A 45 14.00 0.77 7.06
N VAL A 46 12.73 0.95 6.73
CA VAL A 46 12.12 0.54 5.45
C VAL A 46 11.75 1.74 4.57
N LYS A 47 12.26 2.94 4.86
CA LYS A 47 11.97 4.18 4.11
C LYS A 47 12.12 4.06 2.57
N THR A 48 12.98 3.16 2.09
CA THR A 48 13.23 2.96 0.65
C THR A 48 12.22 2.04 -0.03
N ILE A 49 11.19 1.57 0.66
CA ILE A 49 10.21 0.63 0.11
C ILE A 49 9.50 1.18 -1.13
N GLY A 50 9.20 2.49 -1.18
CA GLY A 50 8.55 3.10 -2.34
C GLY A 50 9.40 2.98 -3.61
N ALA A 51 10.71 3.24 -3.49
CA ALA A 51 11.65 3.05 -4.59
C ALA A 51 11.81 1.57 -4.99
N ALA A 52 11.65 0.64 -4.04
CA ALA A 52 11.68 -0.80 -4.35
C ALA A 52 10.42 -1.23 -5.13
N VAL A 53 9.24 -0.74 -4.74
CA VAL A 53 7.96 -0.98 -5.43
C VAL A 53 8.01 -0.44 -6.85
N GLN A 54 8.43 0.81 -7.03
CA GLN A 54 8.53 1.43 -8.35
C GLN A 54 9.55 0.72 -9.25
N ARG A 55 10.71 0.30 -8.71
CA ARG A 55 11.70 -0.49 -9.47
C ARG A 55 11.18 -1.87 -9.88
N ALA A 56 10.22 -2.42 -9.14
CA ALA A 56 9.55 -3.67 -9.50
C ALA A 56 8.44 -3.46 -10.54
N GLY A 57 8.22 -2.23 -11.02
CA GLY A 57 7.22 -1.89 -12.03
C GLY A 57 5.80 -1.79 -11.49
N MET A 58 5.64 -1.65 -10.16
CA MET A 58 4.35 -1.50 -9.50
C MET A 58 4.05 -0.04 -9.19
N ASP A 59 2.78 0.34 -9.21
CA ASP A 59 2.33 1.66 -8.79
C ASP A 59 2.44 1.81 -7.27
N TRP A 60 2.95 2.96 -6.82
CA TRP A 60 3.14 3.25 -5.41
C TRP A 60 2.17 4.33 -4.93
N HIS A 61 1.33 3.99 -3.96
CA HIS A 61 0.38 4.90 -3.34
C HIS A 61 0.71 5.07 -1.86
N PHE A 62 1.02 6.30 -1.46
CA PHE A 62 1.34 6.65 -0.08
C PHE A 62 0.15 7.38 0.54
N LEU A 63 -0.56 6.72 1.45
CA LEU A 63 -1.78 7.20 2.09
C LEU A 63 -1.65 7.04 3.61
N PRO A 64 -0.77 7.82 4.25
CA PRO A 64 -0.43 7.63 5.65
C PRO A 64 -1.65 7.85 6.54
N ILE A 65 -1.85 6.93 7.48
CA ILE A 65 -2.80 7.02 8.58
C ILE A 65 -1.99 6.87 9.85
N LYS A 66 -2.21 7.77 10.81
CA LYS A 66 -1.56 7.69 12.12
C LYS A 66 -1.92 6.37 12.81
N ASP A 67 -0.94 5.76 13.48
CA ASP A 67 -1.17 4.50 14.21
C ASP A 67 -2.33 4.66 15.21
N VAL A 68 -3.09 3.57 15.40
CA VAL A 68 -4.33 3.49 16.19
C VAL A 68 -5.39 4.57 15.91
N SER A 69 -5.32 5.24 14.76
CA SER A 69 -6.24 6.30 14.35
C SER A 69 -7.07 5.86 13.15
N VAL A 70 -8.16 6.59 12.89
CA VAL A 70 -8.96 6.45 11.67
C VAL A 70 -8.47 7.43 10.60
N PRO A 71 -8.77 7.19 9.31
CA PRO A 71 -8.59 8.21 8.28
C PRO A 71 -9.16 9.56 8.70
N ASP A 72 -8.39 10.62 8.50
CA ASP A 72 -8.78 12.00 8.75
C ASP A 72 -8.89 12.79 7.44
N GLN A 73 -9.10 14.10 7.53
CA GLN A 73 -9.21 14.95 6.34
C GLN A 73 -7.93 14.93 5.50
N HIS A 74 -6.75 14.81 6.11
CA HIS A 74 -5.49 14.73 5.38
C HIS A 74 -5.41 13.46 4.53
N PHE A 75 -5.87 12.33 5.06
CA PHE A 75 -6.03 11.11 4.28
C PHE A 75 -6.97 11.32 3.09
N GLU A 76 -8.13 11.96 3.28
CA GLU A 76 -9.11 12.16 2.19
C GLU A 76 -8.59 13.08 1.07
N ASP A 77 -7.81 14.10 1.42
CA ASP A 77 -7.19 14.99 0.43
C ASP A 77 -6.15 14.24 -0.42
N LEU A 78 -5.36 13.37 0.21
CA LEU A 78 -4.36 12.52 -0.46
C LEU A 78 -5.02 11.36 -1.24
N SER A 79 -6.10 10.79 -0.71
CA SER A 79 -6.85 9.70 -1.32
C SER A 79 -7.46 10.17 -2.63
N THR A 80 -8.03 11.37 -2.67
CA THR A 80 -8.59 11.99 -3.88
C THR A 80 -7.57 12.04 -5.02
N SER A 81 -6.30 12.32 -4.71
CA SER A 81 -5.22 12.37 -5.70
C SER A 81 -4.77 10.97 -6.16
N SER A 82 -4.87 9.96 -5.30
CA SER A 82 -4.49 8.56 -5.60
C SER A 82 -5.65 7.72 -6.16
N ASP A 83 -6.87 8.22 -6.04
CA ASP A 83 -8.12 7.49 -6.19
C ASP A 83 -8.34 6.97 -7.61
N HIS A 84 -8.03 7.78 -8.63
CA HIS A 84 -8.37 7.42 -9.99
C HIS A 84 -7.57 6.22 -10.49
N ALA A 85 -6.25 6.21 -10.28
CA ALA A 85 -5.38 5.12 -10.72
C ALA A 85 -5.68 3.82 -9.96
N LEU A 86 -5.83 3.91 -8.63
CA LEU A 86 -6.12 2.75 -7.79
C LEU A 86 -7.50 2.15 -8.09
N ARG A 87 -8.54 2.99 -8.25
CA ARG A 87 -9.89 2.52 -8.61
C ARG A 87 -9.92 1.92 -10.01
N CYS A 88 -9.23 2.50 -10.98
CA CYS A 88 -9.13 1.91 -12.31
C CYS A 88 -8.45 0.54 -12.28
N ALA A 89 -7.33 0.40 -11.56
CA ALA A 89 -6.66 -0.90 -11.43
C ALA A 89 -7.57 -1.98 -10.81
N LEU A 90 -8.30 -1.63 -9.75
CA LEU A 90 -9.25 -2.52 -9.09
C LEU A 90 -10.46 -2.85 -9.98
N MET A 91 -10.92 -1.91 -10.81
CA MET A 91 -12.04 -2.14 -11.74
C MET A 91 -11.62 -2.94 -12.99
N ASP A 92 -10.37 -2.80 -13.44
CA ASP A 92 -9.80 -3.52 -14.58
C ASP A 92 -9.39 -4.97 -14.24
N GLY A 93 -9.50 -5.37 -12.97
CA GLY A 93 -9.18 -6.72 -12.52
C GLY A 93 -7.70 -7.01 -12.33
N LYS A 94 -6.90 -5.96 -12.11
CA LYS A 94 -5.45 -6.05 -11.91
C LYS A 94 -5.04 -6.18 -10.45
#